data_AF-A0A061QGD4-F1
#
_entry.id   AF-A0A061QGD4-F1
#
_cell.length_a   1.000
_cell.length_b   1.000
_cell.length_c   1.000
_cell.angle_alpha   90.00
_cell.angle_beta   90.00
_cell.angle_gamma   90.00
#
_symmetry.space_group_name_H-M   'P 1'
#
loop_
_entity.id
_entity.type
_entity.pdbx_description
1 polymer ?
#
loop_
_entity_poly.entity_id
_entity_poly.type
_entity_poly.pdbx_seq_one_letter_code
_entity_poly.pdbx_strand_id
1 'polypeptide(L)' 'MTKRATNLTIDTMLLDEARDLGINLSATLEASLRDAVRARKAALWLEENRAAIQSSNAWVAKNGLPLEKYRQF' A
#
# COMPACT_ATOMS: atom_id res chain seq x y z
N MET A 1 5.52 -20.11 -0.76
CA MET A 1 6.29 -19.00 -0.14
C MET A 1 6.89 -19.50 1.16
N THR A 2 8.19 -19.30 1.38
CA THR A 2 8.86 -19.66 2.63
C THR A 2 8.57 -18.59 3.69
N LYS A 3 7.99 -18.99 4.83
CA LYS A 3 7.76 -18.09 5.97
C LYS A 3 8.99 -18.09 6.88
N ARG A 4 9.33 -16.94 7.44
CA ARG A 4 10.42 -16.79 8.43
C ARG A 4 9.83 -16.45 9.79
N ALA A 5 10.16 -17.23 10.82
CA ALA A 5 9.83 -16.88 12.18
C ALA A 5 10.61 -15.61 12.59
N THR A 6 9.91 -14.66 13.20
CA THR A 6 10.48 -13.37 13.61
C THR A 6 10.00 -13.09 15.04
N ASN A 7 10.91 -12.71 15.93
CA ASN A 7 10.55 -12.28 17.29
C ASN A 7 10.03 -10.84 17.26
N LEU A 8 8.93 -10.60 17.97
CA LEU A 8 8.25 -9.31 18.06
C LEU A 8 7.94 -9.03 19.53
N THR A 9 8.00 -7.76 19.91
CA THR A 9 7.53 -7.30 21.23
C THR A 9 6.13 -6.74 21.04
N ILE A 10 5.15 -7.34 21.73
CA ILE A 10 3.73 -6.97 21.68
C ILE A 10 3.23 -6.88 23.12
N ASP A 11 2.27 -6.00 23.36
CA ASP A 11 1.55 -5.92 24.63
C ASP A 11 0.96 -7.30 25.00
N THR A 12 1.24 -7.74 26.22
CA THR A 12 0.84 -9.07 26.69
C THR A 12 -0.68 -9.19 26.88
N MET A 13 -1.34 -8.12 27.35
CA MET A 13 -2.79 -8.11 27.52
C MET A 13 -3.51 -8.22 26.18
N LEU A 14 -3.02 -7.52 25.16
CA LEU A 14 -3.55 -7.61 23.80
C LEU A 14 -3.34 -9.01 23.20
N LEU A 15 -2.20 -9.65 23.47
CA LEU A 15 -1.92 -10.99 23.00
C LEU A 15 -2.86 -12.03 23.61
N ASP A 16 -3.11 -11.91 24.92
CA ASP A 16 -4.01 -12.79 25.65
C ASP A 16 -5.46 -12.60 25.20
N GLU A 17 -5.93 -11.35 25.07
CA GLU A 17 -7.25 -11.04 24.53
C GLU A 17 -7.44 -11.62 23.11
N ALA A 18 -6.45 -11.44 22.23
CA ALA A 18 -6.52 -11.98 20.88
C ALA A 18 -6.59 -13.50 20.86
N ARG A 19 -5.91 -14.18 21.79
CA ARG A 19 -5.96 -15.64 21.94
C ARG A 19 -7.33 -16.10 22.46
N ASP A 20 -7.86 -15.42 23.47
CA ASP A 20 -9.18 -15.72 24.05
C ASP A 20 -10.31 -15.55 23.02
N LEU A 21 -10.15 -14.58 22.11
CA LEU A 21 -11.06 -14.34 20.99
C LEU A 21 -10.80 -15.27 19.78
N GLY A 22 -9.82 -16.18 19.85
CA GLY A 22 -9.51 -17.12 18.77
C GLY A 22 -8.93 -16.46 17.51
N ILE A 23 -8.33 -15.28 17.63
CA ILE A 23 -7.75 -14.55 16.50
C ILE A 23 -6.47 -15.26 16.03
N ASN A 24 -6.39 -15.52 14.72
CA ASN A 24 -5.18 -16.08 14.12
C ASN A 24 -4.10 -14.99 13.96
N LEU A 25 -3.26 -14.85 15.00
CA LEU A 25 -2.19 -13.85 15.07
C LEU A 25 -1.30 -13.83 13.83
N SER A 26 -0.88 -14.99 13.33
CA SER A 26 0.00 -15.05 12.16
C SER A 26 -0.67 -14.50 10.91
N ALA A 27 -1.94 -14.85 10.66
CA ALA A 27 -2.67 -14.38 9.49
C ALA A 27 -2.97 -12.87 9.60
N THR A 28 -3.40 -12.41 10.77
CA THR A 28 -3.72 -11.00 11.03
C THR A 28 -2.49 -10.11 10.89
N LEU A 29 -1.35 -10.51 11.47
CA LEU A 29 -0.09 -9.77 11.36
C LEU A 29 0.42 -9.76 9.91
N GLU A 30 0.34 -10.89 9.20
CA GLU A 30 0.79 -10.97 7.81
C GLU A 30 -0.04 -10.05 6.88
N ALA A 31 -1.37 -10.02 7.06
CA ALA A 31 -2.26 -9.13 6.32
C ALA A 31 -1.94 -7.66 6.61
N SER A 32 -1.90 -7.30 7.89
CA SER A 32 -1.62 -5.92 8.32
C SER A 32 -0.25 -5.43 7.83
N LEU A 33 0.77 -6.28 7.91
CA LEU A 33 2.12 -5.96 7.43
C LEU A 33 2.16 -5.80 5.90
N ARG A 34 1.42 -6.64 5.16
CA ARG A 34 1.32 -6.53 3.70
C ARG A 34 0.72 -5.19 3.28
N ASP A 35 -0.33 -4.75 3.96
CA ASP A 35 -0.98 -3.47 3.68
C ASP A 35 -0.07 -2.29 4.01
N ALA A 36 0.60 -2.31 5.17
CA ALA A 36 1.58 -1.30 5.55
C ALA A 36 2.73 -1.19 4.54
N VAL A 37 3.28 -2.33 4.10
CA VAL A 37 4.35 -2.39 3.10
C VAL A 37 3.85 -1.85 1.75
N ARG A 38 2.65 -2.24 1.32
CA ARG A 38 2.05 -1.75 0.06
C ARG A 38 1.88 -0.24 0.10
N ALA A 39 1.32 0.30 1.18
CA ALA A 39 1.12 1.74 1.36
C ALA A 39 2.46 2.49 1.30
N ARG A 40 3.48 1.99 2.00
CA ARG A 40 4.81 2.61 1.99
C ARG A 40 5.45 2.58 0.61
N LYS A 41 5.35 1.47 -0.12
CA LYS A 41 5.84 1.36 -1.50
C LYS A 41 5.13 2.31 -2.44
N ALA A 42 3.80 2.44 -2.33
CA ALA A 42 3.04 3.38 -3.15
C ALA A 42 3.47 4.84 -2.89
N ALA A 43 3.68 5.20 -1.62
CA ALA A 43 4.16 6.53 -1.25
C ALA A 43 5.57 6.82 -1.80
N LEU A 44 6.49 5.85 -1.71
CA LEU A 44 7.83 5.97 -2.28
C LEU A 44 7.78 6.12 -3.81
N TRP A 45 6.97 5.30 -4.48
CA TRP A 45 6.80 5.38 -5.93
C TRP A 45 6.26 6.74 -6.36
N LEU A 46 5.26 7.29 -5.65
CA LEU A 46 4.73 8.63 -5.93
C LEU A 46 5.80 9.71 -5.79
N GLU A 47 6.67 9.59 -4.79
CA GLU A 47 7.79 10.53 -4.60
C GLU A 47 8.79 10.45 -5.76
N GLU A 48 9.24 9.24 -6.07
CA GLU A 48 10.20 8.97 -7.16
C GLU A 48 9.67 9.43 -8.52
N ASN A 49 8.36 9.29 -8.76
CA ASN A 49 7.73 9.60 -10.05
C ASN A 49 7.10 11.01 -10.07
N ARG A 50 7.24 11.80 -9.01
CA ARG A 50 6.63 13.12 -8.87
C ARG A 50 6.94 14.03 -10.07
N ALA A 51 8.20 14.09 -10.49
CA ALA A 51 8.62 14.93 -11.62
C ALA A 51 8.00 14.46 -12.96
N ALA A 52 7.95 13.15 -13.20
CA ALA A 52 7.34 12.58 -14.40
C ALA A 52 5.83 12.85 -14.46
N ILE A 53 5.15 12.68 -13.32
CA ILE A 53 3.72 12.97 -13.18
C ILE A 53 3.45 14.46 -13.42
N GLN A 54 4.25 15.36 -12.83
CA GLN A 54 4.10 16.81 -13.04
C GLN A 54 4.34 17.21 -14.49
N SER A 55 5.37 16.66 -15.14
CA SER A 55 5.65 16.89 -16.56
C SER A 55 4.48 16.46 -17.44
N SER A 56 3.94 15.26 -17.20
CA SER A 56 2.76 14.74 -17.90
C SER A 56 1.53 15.64 -17.70
N ASN A 57 1.25 16.02 -16.46
CA ASN A 57 0.11 16.89 -16.11
C ASN A 57 0.23 18.27 -16.78
N ALA A 58 1.43 18.86 -16.79
CA ALA A 58 1.68 20.14 -17.46
C ALA A 58 1.48 20.04 -18.97
N TRP A 59 1.90 18.93 -19.59
CA TRP A 59 1.65 18.68 -21.00
C TRP A 59 0.15 18.59 -21.30
N VAL A 60 -0.62 17.84 -20.50
CA VAL A 60 -2.08 17.71 -20.68
C VAL A 60 -2.77 19.06 -20.48
N ALA A 61 -2.38 19.85 -19.47
CA ALA A 61 -2.96 21.18 -19.24
C ALA A 61 -2.75 22.11 -20.44
N LYS A 62 -1.62 21.98 -21.15
CA LYS A 62 -1.31 22.79 -22.32
C LYS A 62 -1.97 22.28 -23.61
N ASN A 63 -2.07 20.96 -23.79
CA ASN A 63 -2.42 20.36 -25.08
C ASN A 63 -3.81 19.70 -25.09
N GLY A 64 -4.50 19.66 -23.95
CA GLY A 64 -5.71 18.88 -23.76
C GLY A 64 -5.41 17.40 -23.53
N LEU A 65 -6.45 16.59 -23.34
CA LEU A 65 -6.29 15.15 -23.14
C LEU A 65 -5.94 14.46 -24.46
N PRO A 66 -4.85 13.67 -24.49
CA PRO A 66 -4.57 12.83 -25.65
C PRO A 66 -5.79 11.99 -26.00
N LEU A 67 -6.11 11.93 -27.29
CA LEU A 67 -7.16 11.07 -27.83
C LEU A 67 -8.58 11.37 -27.30
N GLU A 68 -8.80 12.53 -26.66
CA GLU A 68 -10.12 12.95 -26.19
C GLU A 68 -11.20 12.88 -27.27
N LYS A 69 -10.82 13.23 -28.51
CA LYS A 69 -11.68 13.15 -29.72
C LYS A 69 -12.18 11.75 -30.09
N TYR A 70 -11.64 10.70 -29.47
CA TYR A 70 -12.05 9.31 -29.70
C TYR A 70 -12.77 8.71 -28.48
N ARG A 71 -13.02 9.49 -27.42
CA ARG A 71 -13.72 8.99 -26.23
C ARG A 71 -15.18 8.67 -26.61
N GLN A 72 -15.55 7.39 -26.52
CA GLN A 72 -16.92 6.92 -26.70
C GLN A 72 -17.66 7.07 -25.36
N PHE A 73 -18.30 8.21 -25.14
CA PHE A 73 -19.39 8.35 -24.18
C PHE A 73 -20.68 8.57 -24.96
#